data_AF-A0A1Y2K1X8-F1
#
_entry.id   AF-A0A1Y2K1X8-F1
#
_cell.length_a   1.000
_cell.length_b   1.000
_cell.length_c   1.000
_cell.angle_alpha   90.00
_cell.angle_beta   90.00
_cell.angle_gamma   90.00
#
_symmetry.space_group_name_H-M   'P 1'
#
loop_
_entity.id
_entity.type
_entity.pdbx_description
1 polymer ?
#
loop_
_entity_poly.entity_id
_entity_poly.type
_entity_poly.pdbx_seq_one_letter_code
_entity_poly.pdbx_strand_id
1 'polypeptide(L)'
;MDKATGYLLVDRPHRSSSQPPALYGFVPRTYCGDRVRSLSPDSTKGDGDPLDICVISERPISKSEVILNSRVVGGIQMIDHGEADDKIIAVLANDNVWGSCRDLKDVPEVMVERLRHYFHTYKMIPGEDENRVSVDVVYDADHAKKVVRASMEDYIDMYGG
;
A
#
# COMPACT_ATOMS: atom_id res chain seq x y z
N MET A 1 7.02 7.96 9.59
CA MET A 1 6.51 8.92 10.61
C MET A 1 6.89 8.34 11.95
N ASP A 2 7.69 9.04 12.75
CA ASP A 2 8.11 8.51 14.05
C ASP A 2 6.94 8.61 15.06
N LYS A 3 6.52 7.46 15.59
CA LYS A 3 5.30 7.32 16.41
C LYS A 3 5.45 7.99 17.78
N ALA A 4 6.65 8.34 18.23
CA ALA A 4 6.90 9.01 19.50
C ALA A 4 6.96 10.55 19.40
N THR A 5 7.47 11.08 18.28
CA THR A 5 7.79 12.51 18.18
C THR A 5 6.91 13.30 17.20
N GLY A 6 6.10 12.63 16.38
CA GLY A 6 5.23 13.30 15.40
C GLY A 6 5.97 13.92 14.22
N TYR A 7 7.28 13.70 14.10
CA TYR A 7 8.06 14.14 12.94
C TYR A 7 7.98 13.15 11.78
N LEU A 8 8.03 13.69 10.55
CA LEU A 8 8.30 12.93 9.33
C LEU A 8 9.73 12.38 9.39
N LEU A 9 9.87 11.19 9.96
CA LEU A 9 11.10 10.41 9.86
C LEU A 9 11.25 9.90 8.43
N VAL A 10 12.33 10.30 7.77
CA VAL A 10 12.79 9.66 6.52
C VAL A 10 13.44 8.35 6.95
N ASP A 11 12.66 7.26 6.92
CA ASP A 11 13.11 5.93 7.38
C ASP A 11 14.30 5.42 6.53
N ARG A 12 14.24 5.67 5.22
CA ARG A 12 15.38 5.52 4.31
C ARG A 12 15.30 6.60 3.24
N PRO A 13 16.33 7.44 3.02
CA PRO A 13 16.38 8.24 1.81
C PRO A 13 16.35 7.26 0.62
N HIS A 14 15.38 7.40 -0.29
CA HIS A 14 15.32 6.64 -1.55
C HIS A 14 16.72 6.62 -2.17
N ARG A 15 17.39 5.47 -2.12
CA ARG A 15 18.73 5.31 -2.71
C ARG A 15 18.65 5.04 -4.22
N SER A 16 17.48 4.62 -4.71
CA SER A 16 17.17 4.58 -6.14
C SER A 16 16.48 5.89 -6.55
N SER A 17 16.76 6.37 -7.76
CA SER A 17 16.10 7.52 -8.37
C SER A 17 14.63 7.25 -8.75
N SER A 18 14.09 6.09 -8.36
CA SER A 18 12.79 5.59 -8.80
C SER A 18 11.65 6.19 -7.97
N GLN A 19 10.90 7.10 -8.60
CA GLN A 19 9.62 7.56 -8.08
C GLN A 19 8.55 6.50 -8.29
N PRO A 20 7.62 6.30 -7.34
CA PRO A 20 6.49 5.41 -7.55
C PRO A 20 5.66 5.89 -8.76
N PRO A 21 5.11 4.97 -9.57
CA PRO A 21 4.32 5.34 -10.76
C PRO A 21 2.94 5.93 -10.42
N ALA A 22 2.59 6.01 -9.13
CA ALA A 22 1.37 6.59 -8.59
C ALA A 22 1.68 7.34 -7.28
N LEU A 23 0.71 8.13 -6.79
CA LEU A 23 0.84 8.78 -5.48
C LEU A 23 0.88 7.71 -4.40
N TYR A 24 1.94 7.67 -3.60
CA TYR A 24 2.14 6.66 -2.56
C TYR A 24 2.06 7.27 -1.17
N GLY A 25 1.43 6.56 -0.24
CA GLY A 25 1.26 6.97 1.15
C GLY A 25 0.60 5.84 1.95
N PHE A 26 -0.08 6.21 3.03
CA PHE A 26 -0.77 5.25 3.91
C PHE A 26 -2.21 5.69 4.20
N VAL A 27 -3.03 4.74 4.63
CA VAL A 27 -4.42 4.99 5.06
C VAL A 27 -4.43 5.39 6.54
N PRO A 28 -4.90 6.59 6.91
CA PRO A 28 -4.95 7.01 8.31
C PRO A 28 -5.84 6.09 9.17
N ARG A 29 -5.50 5.96 10.46
CA ARG A 29 -6.23 5.11 11.43
C ARG A 29 -6.33 3.65 11.00
N THR A 30 -5.21 3.13 10.48
CA THR A 30 -5.04 1.71 10.16
C THR A 30 -3.74 1.21 10.79
N TYR A 31 -3.68 -0.09 11.03
CA TYR A 31 -2.53 -0.80 11.56
C TYR A 31 -2.57 -2.21 10.99
N CYS A 32 -1.46 -2.71 10.47
CA CYS A 32 -1.37 -4.06 9.92
C CYS A 32 -0.92 -5.02 11.01
N GLY A 33 -1.89 -5.60 11.72
CA GLY A 33 -1.69 -6.54 12.82
C GLY A 33 -2.12 -7.97 12.49
N ASP A 34 -2.71 -8.65 13.48
CA ASP A 34 -3.09 -10.06 13.37
C ASP A 34 -4.21 -10.30 12.35
N ARG A 35 -5.15 -9.36 12.20
CA ARG A 35 -6.25 -9.49 11.24
C ARG A 35 -5.74 -9.31 9.82
N VAL A 36 -4.88 -8.34 9.57
CA VAL A 36 -4.23 -8.19 8.24
C VAL A 36 -3.40 -9.43 7.91
N ARG A 37 -2.57 -9.92 8.84
CA ARG A 37 -1.85 -11.20 8.68
C ARG A 37 -2.78 -12.36 8.34
N SER A 38 -3.97 -12.42 8.95
CA SER A 38 -4.93 -13.49 8.68
C SER A 38 -5.40 -13.58 7.23
N LEU A 39 -5.30 -12.48 6.49
CA LEU A 39 -5.65 -12.40 5.07
C LEU A 39 -4.46 -12.73 4.15
N SER A 40 -3.24 -12.81 4.68
CA SER A 40 -2.02 -13.17 3.96
C SER A 40 -1.43 -14.48 4.50
N PRO A 41 -1.89 -15.66 4.03
CA PRO A 41 -1.62 -16.94 4.66
C PRO A 41 -0.14 -17.34 4.71
N ASP A 42 0.65 -16.90 3.75
CA ASP A 42 2.09 -17.19 3.69
C ASP A 42 2.92 -16.24 4.58
N SER A 43 2.28 -15.23 5.19
CA SER A 43 2.92 -14.33 6.15
C SER A 43 2.88 -14.86 7.58
N THR A 44 3.92 -14.57 8.34
CA THR A 44 4.08 -14.96 9.74
C THR A 44 3.49 -13.94 10.72
N LYS A 45 3.46 -12.66 10.35
CA LYS A 45 2.91 -11.55 11.14
C LYS A 45 2.52 -10.39 10.21
N GLY A 46 1.80 -9.39 10.72
CA GLY A 46 1.67 -8.09 10.04
C GLY A 46 2.96 -7.26 10.20
N ASP A 47 3.18 -6.32 9.30
CA ASP A 47 4.35 -5.41 9.34
C ASP A 47 4.32 -4.44 10.55
N GLY A 48 3.17 -4.28 11.21
CA GLY A 48 3.01 -3.39 12.35
C GLY A 48 2.98 -1.89 11.99
N ASP A 49 2.70 -1.55 10.74
CA ASP A 49 2.62 -0.20 10.22
C ASP A 49 1.23 0.15 9.68
N PRO A 50 0.94 1.45 9.45
CA PRO A 50 -0.28 1.84 8.76
C PRO A 50 -0.35 1.25 7.36
N LEU A 51 -1.55 0.84 6.94
CA LEU A 51 -1.77 0.19 5.65
C LEU A 51 -1.36 1.10 4.49
N ASP A 52 -0.50 0.58 3.62
CA ASP A 52 0.01 1.28 2.46
C ASP A 52 -1.02 1.41 1.33
N ILE A 53 -0.95 2.53 0.59
CA ILE A 53 -1.85 2.82 -0.53
C ILE A 53 -1.16 3.56 -1.68
N CYS A 54 -1.45 3.11 -2.90
CA CYS A 54 -1.17 3.80 -4.16
C CYS A 54 -2.45 4.41 -4.73
N VAL A 55 -2.46 5.73 -4.89
CA VAL A 55 -3.58 6.47 -5.49
C VAL A 55 -3.22 6.87 -6.92
N ILE A 56 -3.93 6.29 -7.87
CA ILE A 56 -3.86 6.63 -9.28
C ILE A 56 -4.66 7.92 -9.52
N SER A 57 -4.02 8.88 -10.19
CA SER A 57 -4.56 10.20 -10.51
C SER A 57 -4.02 10.64 -11.86
N GLU A 58 -4.84 11.30 -12.68
CA GLU A 58 -4.33 11.97 -13.89
C GLU A 58 -3.57 13.27 -13.53
N ARG A 59 -3.96 13.92 -12.42
CA ARG A 59 -3.40 15.20 -12.02
C ARG A 59 -2.13 15.01 -11.20
N PRO A 60 -1.05 15.74 -11.53
CA PRO A 60 0.14 15.76 -10.68
C PRO A 60 -0.20 16.46 -9.35
N ILE A 61 -0.03 15.74 -8.25
CA ILE A 61 -0.15 16.29 -6.89
C ILE A 61 1.25 16.31 -6.30
N SER A 62 1.85 17.50 -6.23
CA SER A 62 3.24 17.68 -5.79
C SER A 62 3.41 18.02 -4.31
N LYS A 63 2.32 18.05 -3.54
CA LYS A 63 2.33 18.36 -2.11
C LYS A 63 2.40 17.07 -1.30
N SER A 64 3.39 16.97 -0.41
CA SER A 64 3.67 15.78 0.42
C SER A 64 2.75 15.61 1.63
N GLU A 65 1.91 16.59 1.94
CA GLU A 65 1.01 16.58 3.11
C GLU A 65 -0.43 16.92 2.69
N VAL A 66 -1.06 16.02 1.95
CA VAL A 66 -2.43 16.20 1.48
C VAL A 66 -3.27 14.98 1.84
N ILE A 67 -4.44 15.22 2.39
CA ILE A 67 -5.47 14.19 2.56
C ILE A 67 -6.20 14.05 1.23
N LEU A 68 -6.17 12.83 0.67
CA LEU A 68 -6.87 12.50 -0.55
C LEU A 68 -8.11 11.68 -0.25
N ASN A 69 -9.23 12.06 -0.85
CA ASN A 69 -10.37 11.18 -0.96
C ASN A 69 -10.08 10.22 -2.12
N SER A 70 -10.02 8.93 -1.84
CA SER A 70 -9.73 7.90 -2.83
C SER A 70 -10.79 6.79 -2.77
N ARG A 71 -10.91 6.05 -3.87
CA ARG A 71 -11.74 4.86 -3.96
C ARG A 71 -10.84 3.65 -4.13
N VAL A 72 -10.92 2.73 -3.19
CA VAL A 72 -10.23 1.43 -3.27
C VAL A 72 -10.78 0.64 -4.45
N VAL A 73 -9.88 0.17 -5.32
CA VAL A 73 -10.22 -0.62 -6.52
C VAL A 73 -9.51 -1.97 -6.54
N GLY A 74 -8.47 -2.16 -5.74
CA GLY A 74 -7.78 -3.45 -5.63
C GLY A 74 -6.59 -3.37 -4.69
N GLY A 75 -5.67 -4.31 -4.82
CA GLY A 75 -4.39 -4.25 -4.12
C GLY A 75 -3.40 -5.29 -4.61
N ILE A 76 -2.19 -5.19 -4.08
CA ILE A 76 -1.07 -6.09 -4.32
C ILE A 76 -0.76 -6.75 -2.98
N GLN A 77 -0.91 -8.07 -2.93
CA GLN A 77 -0.44 -8.85 -1.79
C GLN A 77 1.08 -8.95 -1.89
N MET A 78 1.74 -8.51 -0.84
CA MET A 78 3.20 -8.49 -0.75
C MET A 78 3.63 -9.04 0.60
N ILE A 79 4.65 -9.88 0.57
CA ILE A 79 5.27 -10.43 1.76
C ILE A 79 6.71 -9.94 1.79
N ASP A 80 7.03 -9.14 2.80
CA ASP A 80 8.37 -8.59 3.00
C ASP A 80 8.98 -9.24 4.24
N HIS A 81 10.03 -10.05 4.08
CA HIS A 81 10.68 -10.76 5.19
C HIS A 81 9.72 -11.60 6.06
N GLY A 82 8.66 -12.14 5.46
CA GLY A 82 7.62 -12.91 6.16
C GLY A 82 6.55 -12.06 6.83
N GLU A 83 6.52 -10.76 6.60
CA GLU A 83 5.53 -9.81 7.11
C GLU A 83 4.49 -9.50 6.02
N ALA A 84 3.21 -9.41 6.38
CA ALA A 84 2.17 -8.96 5.47
C ALA A 84 2.30 -7.44 5.25
N ASP A 85 2.72 -7.06 4.03
CA ASP A 85 3.07 -5.69 3.63
C ASP A 85 2.20 -5.25 2.42
N ASP A 86 0.90 -5.53 2.49
CA ASP A 86 -0.08 -5.30 1.42
C ASP A 86 -0.12 -3.85 0.93
N LYS A 87 -0.19 -3.66 -0.39
CA LYS A 87 -0.28 -2.34 -1.04
C LYS A 87 -1.66 -2.15 -1.66
N ILE A 88 -2.49 -1.30 -1.07
CA ILE A 88 -3.82 -1.00 -1.63
C ILE A 88 -3.69 -0.17 -2.91
N ILE A 89 -4.45 -0.53 -3.94
CA ILE A 89 -4.61 0.26 -5.16
C ILE A 89 -5.94 1.01 -5.09
N ALA A 90 -5.87 2.32 -5.24
CA ALA A 90 -7.02 3.20 -5.27
C ALA A 90 -6.93 4.21 -6.42
N VAL A 91 -8.05 4.82 -6.75
CA VAL A 91 -8.13 5.96 -7.66
C VAL A 91 -8.56 7.21 -6.91
N LEU A 92 -8.13 8.39 -7.37
CA LEU A 92 -8.58 9.65 -6.81
C LEU A 92 -10.11 9.80 -6.96
N ALA A 93 -10.81 10.09 -5.87
CA ALA A 93 -12.24 10.35 -5.92
C ALA A 93 -12.51 11.68 -6.64
N ASN A 94 -13.63 11.74 -7.39
CA ASN A 94 -14.01 12.91 -8.20
C ASN A 94 -12.99 13.28 -9.31
N ASP A 95 -12.13 12.35 -9.70
CA ASP A 95 -11.37 12.47 -10.94
C ASP A 95 -12.29 12.20 -12.15
N ASN A 96 -12.21 13.04 -13.18
CA ASN A 96 -13.02 12.90 -14.39
C ASN A 96 -12.64 11.64 -15.19
N VAL A 97 -11.38 11.20 -15.11
CA VAL A 97 -10.88 10.01 -15.81
C VAL A 97 -11.27 8.75 -15.05
N TRP A 98 -11.12 8.75 -13.73
CA TRP A 98 -11.33 7.56 -12.89
C TRP A 98 -12.72 7.49 -12.23
N GLY A 99 -13.63 8.39 -12.60
CA GLY A 99 -14.96 8.51 -11.99
C GLY A 99 -15.79 7.22 -12.05
N SER A 100 -15.64 6.42 -13.11
CA SER A 100 -16.31 5.13 -13.31
C SER A 100 -15.53 3.92 -12.80
N CYS A 101 -14.25 4.06 -12.45
CA CYS A 101 -13.42 2.95 -11.97
C CYS A 101 -13.95 2.45 -10.61
N ARG A 102 -14.25 1.14 -10.53
CA ARG A 102 -14.80 0.48 -9.33
C ARG A 102 -14.01 -0.75 -8.91
N ASP A 103 -13.24 -1.33 -9.83
CA ASP A 103 -12.48 -2.55 -9.60
C ASP A 103 -11.11 -2.51 -10.31
N LEU A 104 -10.19 -3.40 -9.93
CA LEU A 104 -8.81 -3.41 -10.44
C LEU A 104 -8.80 -3.69 -11.95
N LYS A 105 -9.75 -4.47 -12.45
CA LYS A 105 -9.91 -4.73 -13.89
C LYS A 105 -10.26 -3.48 -14.71
N ASP A 106 -10.76 -2.42 -14.07
CA ASP A 106 -11.04 -1.14 -14.74
C ASP A 106 -9.76 -0.30 -14.87
N VAL A 107 -8.67 -0.69 -14.20
CA VAL A 107 -7.35 -0.07 -14.30
C VAL A 107 -6.58 -0.73 -15.46
N PRO A 108 -5.91 0.05 -16.33
CA PRO A 108 -5.05 -0.51 -17.37
C PRO A 108 -3.99 -1.45 -16.77
N GLU A 109 -3.91 -2.68 -17.31
CA GLU A 109 -3.01 -3.73 -16.82
C GLU A 109 -1.55 -3.26 -16.73
N VAL A 110 -1.07 -2.51 -17.72
CA VAL A 110 0.27 -1.92 -17.74
C VAL A 110 0.57 -1.03 -16.52
N MET A 111 -0.43 -0.38 -15.93
CA MET A 111 -0.25 0.41 -14.72
C MET A 111 -0.07 -0.48 -13.49
N VAL A 112 -0.85 -1.56 -13.42
CA VAL A 112 -0.75 -2.56 -12.35
C VAL A 112 0.60 -3.27 -12.42
N GLU A 113 1.05 -3.66 -13.60
CA GLU A 113 2.38 -4.26 -13.83
C GLU A 113 3.52 -3.33 -13.38
N ARG A 114 3.44 -2.04 -13.71
CA ARG A 114 4.42 -1.04 -13.26
C ARG A 114 4.45 -0.91 -11.74
N LEU A 115 3.30 -0.92 -11.08
CA LEU A 115 3.22 -0.91 -9.61
C LEU A 115 3.86 -2.17 -9.01
N ARG A 116 3.53 -3.36 -9.54
CA ARG A 116 4.14 -4.63 -9.11
C ARG A 116 5.65 -4.62 -9.27
N HIS A 117 6.14 -4.18 -10.43
CA HIS A 117 7.57 -4.10 -10.70
C HIS A 117 8.28 -3.10 -9.78
N TYR A 118 7.64 -1.95 -9.51
CA TYR A 118 8.14 -0.97 -8.56
C TYR A 118 8.30 -1.58 -7.16
N PHE A 119 7.26 -2.24 -6.63
CA PHE A 119 7.31 -2.85 -5.30
C PHE A 119 8.26 -4.04 -5.19
N HIS A 120 8.49 -4.76 -6.29
CA HIS A 120 9.50 -5.80 -6.32
C HIS A 120 10.94 -5.25 -6.27
N THR A 121 11.18 -4.07 -6.85
CA THR A 121 12.54 -3.53 -7.05
C THR A 121 12.95 -2.45 -6.05
N TYR A 122 12.01 -1.73 -5.43
CA TYR A 122 12.35 -0.55 -4.61
C TYR A 122 13.11 -0.87 -3.32
N LYS A 123 12.92 -2.07 -2.76
CA LYS A 123 13.64 -2.57 -1.58
C LYS A 123 14.89 -3.39 -1.94
N MET A 124 15.19 -3.59 -3.23
CA MET A 124 16.40 -4.32 -3.64
C MET A 124 17.66 -3.55 -3.26
N ILE A 125 18.46 -4.15 -2.37
CA ILE A 125 19.78 -3.67 -2.02
C ILE A 125 20.79 -4.56 -2.76
N PRO A 126 21.71 -3.98 -3.57
CA PRO A 126 22.77 -4.76 -4.21
C PRO A 126 23.57 -5.55 -3.17
N GLY A 127 23.50 -6.88 -3.24
CA GLY A 127 24.18 -7.80 -2.31
C GLY A 127 23.31 -8.38 -1.19
N GLU A 128 22.04 -7.99 -1.09
CA GLU A 128 21.05 -8.72 -0.28
C GLU A 128 20.32 -9.76 -1.12
N ASP A 129 19.86 -10.82 -0.46
CA ASP A 129 19.21 -11.98 -1.09
C ASP A 129 17.88 -11.55 -1.74
N GLU A 130 17.81 -11.65 -3.07
CA GLU A 130 16.65 -11.24 -3.88
C GLU A 130 15.37 -12.03 -3.51
N ASN A 131 15.51 -13.17 -2.82
CA ASN A 131 14.41 -14.06 -2.44
C ASN A 131 13.60 -13.61 -1.21
N ARG A 132 13.85 -12.41 -0.65
CA ARG A 132 13.22 -11.97 0.62
C ARG A 132 11.90 -11.22 0.46
N VAL A 133 11.56 -10.80 -0.76
CA VAL A 133 10.34 -10.07 -1.09
C VAL A 133 9.55 -10.87 -2.11
N SER A 134 8.34 -11.28 -1.76
CA SER A 134 7.42 -11.91 -2.70
C SER A 134 6.25 -10.98 -3.02
N VAL A 135 5.99 -10.78 -4.32
CA VAL A 135 4.87 -9.99 -4.85
C VAL A 135 4.03 -10.93 -5.69
N ASP A 136 3.22 -11.71 -4.99
CA ASP A 136 2.67 -12.95 -5.56
C ASP A 136 1.35 -12.72 -6.29
N VAL A 137 0.50 -11.83 -5.78
CA VAL A 137 -0.90 -11.76 -6.20
C VAL A 137 -1.41 -10.33 -6.24
N VAL A 138 -2.19 -10.02 -7.28
CA VAL A 138 -3.07 -8.85 -7.30
C VAL A 138 -4.50 -9.29 -7.02
N TYR A 139 -5.25 -8.49 -6.28
CA TYR A 139 -6.62 -8.82 -5.89
C TYR A 139 -7.60 -7.67 -6.17
N ASP A 140 -8.87 -8.06 -6.24
CA ASP A 140 -9.99 -7.18 -6.59
C ASP A 140 -10.35 -6.18 -5.48
N ALA A 141 -11.31 -5.30 -5.79
CA ALA A 141 -11.73 -4.26 -4.85
C ALA A 141 -12.34 -4.84 -3.57
N ASP A 142 -12.95 -6.02 -3.63
CA ASP A 142 -13.65 -6.61 -2.49
C ASP A 142 -12.69 -7.24 -1.49
N HIS A 143 -11.64 -7.91 -1.96
CA HIS A 143 -10.53 -8.33 -1.10
C HIS A 143 -9.82 -7.10 -0.50
N ALA A 144 -9.53 -6.08 -1.31
CA ALA A 144 -8.88 -4.86 -0.83
C ALA A 144 -9.67 -4.17 0.29
N LYS A 145 -11.00 -4.08 0.18
CA LYS A 145 -11.86 -3.55 1.25
C LYS A 145 -11.82 -4.42 2.52
N LYS A 146 -11.60 -5.73 2.41
CA LYS A 146 -11.43 -6.60 3.60
C LYS A 146 -10.12 -6.28 4.31
N VAL A 147 -9.03 -6.12 3.57
CA VAL A 147 -7.73 -5.72 4.11
C VAL A 147 -7.82 -4.37 4.83
N VAL A 148 -8.46 -3.36 4.19
CA VAL A 148 -8.67 -2.05 4.82
C VAL A 148 -9.51 -2.15 6.10
N ARG A 149 -10.58 -2.95 6.12
CA ARG A 149 -11.38 -3.14 7.34
C ARG A 149 -10.60 -3.84 8.44
N ALA A 150 -9.87 -4.89 8.10
CA ALA A 150 -9.02 -5.62 9.03
C ALA A 150 -7.98 -4.69 9.66
N SER A 151 -7.34 -3.82 8.87
CA SER A 151 -6.34 -2.89 9.38
C SER A 151 -6.94 -1.78 10.25
N MET A 152 -8.18 -1.35 9.99
CA MET A 152 -8.91 -0.44 10.87
C MET A 152 -9.26 -1.09 12.22
N GLU A 153 -9.67 -2.36 12.21
CA GLU A 153 -9.97 -3.12 13.43
C GLU A 153 -8.70 -3.34 14.25
N ASP A 154 -7.61 -3.77 13.61
CA ASP A 154 -6.29 -3.91 14.24
C ASP A 154 -5.81 -2.58 14.87
N TYR A 155 -6.07 -1.44 14.22
CA TYR A 155 -5.76 -0.12 14.78
C TYR A 155 -6.55 0.19 16.05
N ILE A 156 -7.84 -0.15 16.07
CA ILE A 156 -8.72 0.04 17.25
C ILE A 156 -8.23 -0.84 18.39
N ASP A 157 -7.91 -2.11 18.12
CA ASP A 157 -7.43 -3.06 19.13
C ASP A 157 -6.09 -2.58 19.75
N MET A 158 -5.21 -1.98 18.94
CA MET A 158 -3.91 -1.51 19.40
C MET A 158 -3.93 -0.12 20.07
N TYR A 159 -4.74 0.82 19.59
CA TYR A 159 -4.67 2.24 19.99
C TYR A 159 -5.98 2.83 20.50
N GLY A 160 -7.09 2.09 20.49
CA GLY A 160 -8.42 2.56 20.86
C GLY A 160 -8.73 2.60 22.37
N GLY A 161 -7.71 2.44 23.22
CA GLY A 161 -7.81 2.50 24.68
C GLY A 161 -7.84 3.91 25.27
#